data_AF-A0A956BX10-F1
#
_entry.id   AF-A0A956BX10-F1
#
_cell.length_a   1.000
_cell.length_b   1.000
_cell.length_c   1.000
_cell.angle_alpha   90.00
_cell.angle_beta   90.00
_cell.angle_gamma   90.00
#
_symmetry.space_group_name_H-M   'P 1'
#
loop_
_entity.id
_entity.type
_entity.pdbx_description
1 polymer ?
#
loop_
_entity_poly.entity_id
_entity_poly.type
_entity_poly.pdbx_seq_one_letter_code
_entity_poly.pdbx_strand_id
1 'polypeptide(L)' 'GPLRALVPSLYFWKSAKWVTGVHFTGRDAPGYWERRGYHNHGDPWREERYG' A
#
# COMPACT_ATOMS: atom_id res chain seq x y z
N GLY A 1 -20.32 3.98 6.31
CA GLY A 1 -19.32 4.77 7.05
C GLY A 1 -17.98 4.66 6.35
N PRO A 2 -17.05 5.63 6.51
CA PRO A 2 -15.75 5.56 5.83
C PRO A 2 -14.97 4.32 6.29
N LEU A 3 -14.70 3.39 5.37
CA LEU A 3 -13.91 2.19 5.64
C LEU A 3 -12.43 2.47 5.44
N ARG A 4 -11.60 1.94 6.34
CA ARG A 4 -10.14 2.02 6.24
C ARG A 4 -9.55 0.62 6.23
N ALA A 5 -8.76 0.32 5.20
CA ALA A 5 -7.92 -0.86 5.18
C ALA A 5 -6.67 -0.59 6.02
N LEU A 6 -6.31 -1.55 6.88
CA LEU A 6 -5.14 -1.47 7.75
C LEU A 6 -4.25 -2.69 7.52
N VAL A 7 -2.96 -2.43 7.31
CA VAL A 7 -1.91 -3.47 7.26
C VAL A 7 -0.89 -3.13 8.35
N PRO A 8 -0.94 -3.77 9.53
CA PRO A 8 -0.14 -3.36 10.69
C PRO A 8 1.37 -3.50 10.50
N SER A 9 1.80 -4.42 9.65
CA SER A 9 3.21 -4.76 9.43
C SER A 9 3.91 -3.90 8.39
N LEU A 10 3.20 -3.03 7.66
CA LEU A 10 3.75 -2.22 6.57
C LEU A 10 3.64 -0.72 6.86
N TYR A 11 4.37 0.09 6.08
CA TYR A 11 4.24 1.53 6.11
C TYR A 11 2.80 1.98 5.85
N PHE A 12 2.41 3.05 6.54
CA PHE A 12 1.03 3.51 6.62
C PHE A 12 0.41 3.91 5.27
N TRP A 13 1.23 4.19 4.24
CA TRP A 13 0.75 4.44 2.87
C TRP A 13 0.13 3.20 2.21
N LYS A 14 0.45 1.98 2.69
CA LYS A 14 -0.21 0.74 2.26
C LYS A 14 -1.58 0.55 2.90
N SER A 15 -1.94 1.37 3.90
CA SER A 15 -3.24 1.36 4.56
C SER A 15 -4.20 2.40 3.95
N ALA A 16 -4.99 1.97 2.97
CA ALA A 16 -5.91 2.82 2.21
C ALA A 16 -7.04 3.41 3.06
N LYS A 17 -7.28 4.72 2.91
CA LYS A 17 -8.41 5.43 3.53
C LYS A 17 -9.58 5.46 2.55
N TRP A 18 -10.80 5.40 3.09
CA TRP A 18 -12.06 5.60 2.37
C TRP A 18 -12.21 4.63 1.19
N VAL A 19 -11.98 3.35 1.47
CA VAL A 19 -12.07 2.30 0.46
C VAL A 19 -13.51 2.14 0.00
N THR A 20 -13.73 2.24 -1.30
CA THR A 20 -15.05 2.06 -1.96
C THR A 20 -15.19 0.70 -2.66
N GLY A 21 -14.07 0.02 -2.93
CA GLY A 21 -14.05 -1.28 -3.58
C GLY A 21 -12.67 -1.94 -3.49
N VAL A 22 -12.62 -3.25 -3.72
CA VAL A 22 -11.40 -4.07 -3.73
C VAL A 22 -11.38 -4.88 -5.02
N HIS A 23 -10.27 -4.84 -5.75
CA HIS A 23 -10.08 -5.58 -6.99
C HIS A 23 -8.93 -6.58 -6.80
N PHE A 24 -9.18 -7.84 -7.10
CA PHE A 24 -8.15 -8.88 -7.09
C PHE A 24 -7.49 -8.97 -8.45
N THR A 25 -6.15 -8.94 -8.48
CA THR A 25 -5.35 -9.03 -9.70
C THR A 25 -4.41 -10.24 -9.62
N GLY A 26 -4.19 -10.92 -10.75
CA GLY A 26 -3.24 -12.03 -10.83
C GLY A 26 -1.78 -11.60 -11.00
N ARG A 27 -1.54 -10.29 -11.10
CA ARG A 27 -0.21 -9.69 -11.22
C ARG A 27 -0.14 -8.46 -10.33
N ASP A 28 1.05 -8.16 -9.86
CA ASP A 28 1.34 -6.94 -9.12
C ASP A 28 1.12 -5.71 -10.02
N ALA A 29 0.43 -4.71 -9.49
CA ALA A 29 0.05 -3.50 -10.20
C ALA A 29 0.39 -2.27 -9.35
N PRO A 30 1.44 -1.51 -9.69
CA PRO A 30 1.89 -0.37 -8.90
C PRO A 30 0.80 0.69 -8.73
N GLY A 31 0.49 1.00 -7.47
CA GLY A 31 -0.48 2.03 -7.07
C GLY A 31 0.06 3.46 -7.17
N TYR A 32 -0.66 4.39 -6.53
CA TYR A 32 -0.34 5.81 -6.57
C TYR A 32 1.06 6.13 -5.98
N TRP A 33 1.42 5.47 -4.88
CA TRP A 33 2.67 5.70 -4.18
C TRP A 33 3.82 4.96 -4.85
N GLU A 34 3.63 3.70 -5.27
CA GLU A 34 4.67 2.94 -5.96
C GLU A 34 5.14 3.62 -7.24
N ARG A 35 4.22 4.20 -8.02
CA ARG A 35 4.58 4.98 -9.22
C ARG A 35 5.36 6.27 -8.94
N ARG A 36 5.45 6.70 -7.68
CA ARG A 36 6.19 7.89 -7.24
C ARG A 36 7.50 7.55 -6.52
N GLY A 37 8.01 6.33 -6.70
CA GLY A 37 9.29 5.89 -6.14
C GLY A 37 9.18 5.35 -4.71
N TYR A 38 7.97 5.10 -4.22
CA TYR A 38 7.80 4.38 -2.96
C TYR A 38 7.95 2.88 -3.18
N HIS A 39 8.47 2.18 -2.19
CA HIS A 39 8.69 0.75 -2.30
C HIS A 39 7.36 -0.03 -2.45
N ASN A 40 7.40 -1.09 -3.24
CA ASN A 40 6.21 -1.90 -3.55
C ASN A 40 5.74 -2.77 -2.38
N HIS A 41 6.64 -3.18 -1.48
CA HIS A 41 6.26 -3.89 -0.25
C HIS A 41 6.10 -2.91 0.92
N GLY A 42 7.18 -2.24 1.34
CA GLY A 42 7.09 -1.11 2.25
C GLY A 42 7.22 -1.53 3.71
N ASP A 43 8.11 -2.48 3.97
CA ASP A 43 8.42 -2.97 5.30
C ASP A 43 9.22 -1.91 6.11
N PRO A 44 8.73 -1.49 7.29
CA PRO A 44 9.42 -0.52 8.12
C PRO A 44 10.70 -1.07 8.76
N TRP A 45 10.80 -2.38 9.01
CA TRP A 45 11.97 -3.02 9.63
C TRP A 45 13.11 -3.19 8.65
N ARG A 46 12.80 -3.27 7.35
CA ARG A 46 13.78 -3.37 6.27
C ARG A 46 14.08 -2.01 5.63
N GLU A 47 13.60 -0.93 6.23
CA GLU A 47 13.76 0.46 5.74
C GLU A 47 13.33 0.65 4.28
N GLU A 48 12.34 -0.12 3.83
CA GLU A 48 11.83 -0.12 2.45
C GLU A 48 10.95 1.11 2.19
N ARG A 49 11.49 2.32 2.36
CA ARG A 49 10.71 3.53 2.08
C ARG A 49 10.63 3.83 0.60
N TYR A 50 11.78 3.78 -0.04
CA TYR A 50 11.96 4.06 -1.46
C TYR A 50 12.58 2.85 -2.13
N GLY A 51 12.33 2.69 -3.43
CA GLY A 51 12.90 1.66 -4.28
C GLY A 51 13.44 2.26 -5.56
#